data_AF-A0AA35WJZ3-F1
#
_entry.id   AF-A0AA35WJZ3-F1
#
_cell.length_a   1.000
_cell.length_b   1.000
_cell.length_c   1.000
_cell.angle_alpha   90.00
_cell.angle_beta   90.00
_cell.angle_gamma   90.00
#
_symmetry.space_group_name_H-M   'P 1'
#
loop_
_entity.id
_entity.type
_entity.pdbx_description
1 polymer ?
#
loop_
_entity_poly.entity_id
_entity_poly.type
_entity_poly.pdbx_seq_one_letter_code
_entity_poly.pdbx_strand_id
1 'polypeptide(L)'
;MDDMEHECYCQWFDLVTRQSPPQLDLIVYLRSSPEVCYQRLQERGRKEEKPVTLEYLQALHECYEDWLGNDKHHSWHGNTPVLVIDGNEDCKLNNTLHKKHCSNILSHLGLSETVAA
;
A
#
# COMPACT_ATOMS: atom_id res chain seq x y z
N MET A 1 4.15 20.83 9.51
CA MET A 1 3.48 20.39 10.74
C MET A 1 4.44 20.73 11.86
N ASP A 2 3.99 21.53 12.83
CA ASP A 2 4.82 21.81 14.00
C ASP A 2 4.80 20.63 14.98
N ASP A 3 5.76 20.58 15.90
CA ASP A 3 5.93 19.48 16.87
C ASP A 3 4.67 19.22 17.71
N MET A 4 3.93 20.27 18.08
CA MET A 4 2.67 20.17 18.83
C MET A 4 1.56 19.53 18.00
N GLU A 5 1.44 19.90 16.72
CA GLU A 5 0.48 19.28 15.81
C GLU A 5 0.78 17.79 15.63
N HIS A 6 2.07 17.45 15.47
CA HIS A 6 2.54 16.08 15.38
C HIS A 6 2.19 15.27 16.63
N GLU A 7 2.54 15.79 17.81
CA GLU A 7 2.28 15.12 19.08
C GLU A 7 0.78 14.91 19.33
N CYS A 8 -0.04 15.93 19.04
CA CYS A 8 -1.49 15.82 19.13
C CYS A 8 -2.03 14.71 18.21
N TYR A 9 -1.57 14.68 16.94
CA TYR A 9 -1.94 13.62 16.00
C TYR A 9 -1.57 12.23 16.52
N CYS A 10 -0.34 12.05 17.02
CA CYS A 10 0.13 10.77 17.54
C CYS A 10 -0.69 10.30 18.75
N GLN A 11 -1.00 11.18 19.70
CA GLN A 11 -1.82 10.83 20.86
C GLN A 11 -3.23 10.38 20.46
N TRP A 12 -3.83 11.07 19.48
CA TRP A 12 -5.14 10.68 18.95
C TRP A 12 -5.09 9.35 18.21
N PHE A 13 -4.08 9.14 17.37
CA PHE A 13 -3.87 7.88 16.67
C PHE A 13 -3.71 6.70 17.65
N ASP A 14 -2.89 6.87 18.68
CA ASP A 14 -2.68 5.88 19.73
C ASP A 14 -3.96 5.56 20.51
N LEU A 15 -4.76 6.58 20.83
CA LEU A 15 -6.03 6.38 21.52
C LEU A 15 -6.99 5.52 20.68
N VAL A 16 -7.16 5.87 19.41
CA VAL A 16 -8.09 5.20 18.48
C VAL A 16 -7.66 3.76 18.24
N THR A 17 -6.37 3.54 17.96
CA THR A 17 -5.83 2.20 17.67
C THR A 17 -5.84 1.28 18.90
N ARG A 18 -5.69 1.81 20.12
CA ARG A 18 -5.84 1.03 21.36
C ARG A 18 -7.30 0.65 21.65
N GLN A 19 -8.24 1.55 21.38
CA GLN A 19 -9.66 1.30 21.62
C GLN A 19 -10.27 0.33 20.61
N SER A 20 -9.85 0.41 19.35
CA SER A 20 -10.33 -0.45 18.28
C SER A 20 -9.17 -0.83 17.35
N PRO A 21 -8.36 -1.83 17.74
CA PRO A 21 -7.27 -2.28 16.89
C PRO A 21 -7.83 -2.82 15.57
N PRO A 22 -7.30 -2.39 14.41
CA PRO A 22 -7.74 -2.94 13.14
C PRO A 22 -7.35 -4.42 13.06
N GLN A 23 -8.34 -5.28 12.80
CA GLN A 23 -8.10 -6.67 12.45
C GLN A 23 -7.99 -6.78 10.93
N LEU A 24 -6.82 -7.19 10.46
CA LEU A 24 -6.53 -7.36 9.05
C LEU A 24 -6.18 -8.82 8.80
N ASP A 25 -6.83 -9.43 7.82
CA ASP A 25 -6.53 -10.80 7.39
C ASP A 25 -5.38 -10.84 6.38
N LEU A 26 -5.19 -9.75 5.62
CA LEU A 26 -4.19 -9.63 4.57
C LEU A 26 -3.90 -8.16 4.25
N ILE A 27 -2.63 -7.81 4.04
CA ILE A 27 -2.21 -6.54 3.45
C ILE A 27 -1.74 -6.81 2.02
N VAL A 28 -2.29 -6.11 1.04
CA VAL A 28 -1.83 -6.19 -0.36
C VAL A 28 -0.98 -4.97 -0.66
N TYR A 29 0.33 -5.18 -0.82
CA TYR A 29 1.28 -4.11 -1.14
C TYR A 29 1.53 -4.07 -2.65
N LEU A 30 0.95 -3.06 -3.32
CA LEU A 30 1.20 -2.78 -4.74
C LEU A 30 2.52 -2.04 -4.91
N ARG A 31 3.61 -2.78 -5.05
CA ARG A 31 4.97 -2.25 -5.09
C ARG A 31 5.30 -1.78 -6.50
N SER A 32 5.51 -0.48 -6.69
CA SER A 32 5.95 0.13 -7.96
C SER A 32 7.15 1.05 -7.69
N SER A 33 8.01 1.25 -8.68
CA SER A 33 9.13 2.18 -8.54
C SER A 33 8.62 3.63 -8.43
N PRO A 34 9.35 4.52 -7.74
CA PRO A 34 9.01 5.93 -7.66
C PRO A 34 8.85 6.60 -9.03
N GLU A 35 9.65 6.19 -10.02
CA GLU A 35 9.62 6.71 -11.40
C GLU A 35 8.32 6.31 -12.10
N VAL A 36 7.90 5.05 -11.98
CA VAL A 36 6.62 4.57 -12.52
C VAL A 36 5.45 5.29 -11.85
N CYS A 37 5.49 5.45 -10.52
CA CYS A 37 4.48 6.21 -9.78
C CYS A 37 4.42 7.67 -10.23
N TYR A 38 5.58 8.32 -10.42
CA TYR A 38 5.67 9.70 -10.87
C TYR A 38 5.10 9.87 -12.28
N GLN A 39 5.47 8.98 -13.22
CA GLN A 39 4.90 8.99 -14.57
C GLN A 39 3.37 8.90 -14.53
N ARG A 40 2.82 7.94 -13.78
CA ARG A 40 1.36 7.75 -13.63
C ARG A 40 0.67 8.95 -12.98
N LEU A 41 1.34 9.60 -12.03
CA LEU A 41 0.84 10.83 -11.39
C LEU A 41 0.73 11.96 -12.42
N GLN A 42 1.75 12.14 -13.27
CA GLN A 42 1.74 13.14 -14.34
C GLN A 42 0.66 12.84 -15.39
N GLU A 43 0.52 11.60 -15.83
CA GLU A 43 -0.50 11.16 -16.77
C GLU A 43 -1.93 11.40 -16.24
N ARG A 44 -2.13 11.22 -14.93
CA ARG A 44 -3.43 11.46 -14.27
C ARG A 44 -3.79 12.95 -14.19
N GLY A 45 -2.80 13.85 -14.14
CA GLY A 45 -2.99 15.29 -14.31
C GLY A 45 -3.83 16.01 -13.24
N ARG A 46 -3.91 15.48 -12.01
CA ARG A 46 -4.62 16.10 -10.89
C ARG A 46 -3.95 17.41 -10.46
N LYS A 47 -4.75 18.45 -10.21
CA LYS A 47 -4.22 19.80 -9.92
C LYS A 47 -3.51 19.85 -8.57
N GLU A 48 -4.05 19.12 -7.60
CA GLU A 48 -3.57 18.98 -6.22
C GLU A 48 -2.27 18.17 -6.11
N GLU A 49 -1.96 17.34 -7.11
CA GLU A 49 -0.74 16.51 -7.14
C GLU A 49 0.43 17.20 -7.87
N LYS A 50 0.21 18.37 -8.48
CA LYS A 50 1.25 19.15 -9.17
C LYS A 50 2.52 19.47 -8.33
N PRO A 51 2.44 19.76 -7.02
CA PRO A 51 3.65 20.06 -6.24
C PRO A 51 4.42 18.80 -5.83
N VAL A 52 3.89 17.60 -6.09
CA VAL A 52 4.56 16.34 -5.73
C VAL A 52 5.79 16.14 -6.60
N THR A 53 6.96 15.99 -5.99
CA THR A 53 8.23 15.75 -6.68
C THR A 53 8.60 14.26 -6.68
N LEU A 54 9.55 13.89 -7.53
CA LEU A 54 10.08 12.52 -7.56
C LEU A 54 10.78 12.18 -6.24
N GLU A 55 11.53 13.10 -5.66
CA GLU A 55 12.25 12.92 -4.39
C GLU A 55 11.27 12.64 -3.24
N TYR A 56 10.11 13.30 -3.23
CA TYR A 56 9.05 13.01 -2.27
C TYR A 56 8.53 11.57 -2.43
N LEU A 57 8.31 11.11 -3.67
CA LEU A 57 7.88 9.74 -3.93
C LEU A 57 8.96 8.71 -3.58
N GLN A 58 10.24 9.04 -3.73
CA GLN A 58 11.34 8.19 -3.29
C GLN A 58 11.36 8.05 -1.77
N ALA A 59 11.26 9.15 -1.01
CA ALA A 59 11.17 9.10 0.44
C ALA A 59 9.93 8.33 0.92
N LEU A 60 8.79 8.52 0.26
CA LEU A 60 7.56 7.78 0.54
C LEU A 60 7.72 6.28 0.26
N HIS A 61 8.37 5.91 -0.86
CA HIS A 61 8.68 4.52 -1.19
C HIS A 61 9.55 3.87 -0.11
N GLU A 62 10.60 4.56 0.35
CA GLU A 62 11.44 4.07 1.46
C GLU A 62 10.61 3.83 2.73
N CYS A 63 9.68 4.72 3.10
CA CYS A 63 8.78 4.49 4.23
C CYS A 63 7.91 3.24 4.06
N TYR A 64 7.44 2.94 2.85
CA TYR A 64 6.65 1.72 2.57
C TYR A 64 7.52 0.46 2.56
N GLU A 65 8.74 0.53 2.03
CA GLU A 65 9.70 -0.58 2.12
C GLU A 65 10.09 -0.87 3.57
N ASP A 66 10.28 0.18 4.38
CA ASP A 66 10.50 0.10 5.82
C ASP A 66 9.25 -0.27 6.62
N TRP A 67 8.10 -0.47 6.00
CA TRP A 67 6.89 -0.93 6.68
C TRP A 67 6.44 -2.32 6.21
N LEU A 68 6.43 -2.54 4.89
CA LEU A 68 5.84 -3.70 4.21
C LEU A 68 6.85 -4.50 3.38
N GLY A 69 8.12 -4.08 3.35
CA GLY A 69 9.17 -4.77 2.62
C GLY A 69 9.52 -6.13 3.23
N ASN A 70 10.09 -7.02 2.40
CA ASN A 70 10.33 -8.42 2.75
C ASN A 70 11.33 -8.64 3.89
N ASP A 71 12.16 -7.65 4.22
CA ASP A 71 13.38 -7.86 5.02
C ASP A 71 13.21 -7.56 6.51
N LYS A 72 12.04 -7.12 6.96
CA LYS A 72 11.84 -6.67 8.35
C LYS A 72 10.46 -7.05 8.86
N HIS A 73 10.44 -7.84 9.94
CA HIS A 73 9.21 -8.18 10.67
C HIS A 73 8.76 -6.96 11.47
N HIS A 74 7.87 -6.13 10.92
CA HIS A 74 7.43 -4.92 11.59
C HIS A 74 6.31 -5.20 12.59
N SER A 75 6.49 -4.74 13.83
CA SER A 75 5.51 -4.91 14.92
C SER A 75 4.17 -4.22 14.63
N TRP A 76 4.13 -3.26 13.71
CA TRP A 76 2.97 -2.42 13.43
C TRP A 76 1.81 -3.13 12.72
N HIS A 77 2.09 -4.17 11.93
CA HIS A 77 1.04 -4.99 11.30
C HIS A 77 0.87 -6.36 11.99
N GLY A 78 1.56 -6.59 13.10
CA GLY A 78 1.51 -7.84 13.86
C GLY A 78 1.80 -9.06 12.99
N ASN A 79 0.99 -10.11 13.13
CA ASN A 79 1.09 -11.34 12.34
C ASN A 79 0.32 -11.28 11.01
N THR A 80 -0.14 -10.11 10.58
CA THR A 80 -0.90 -9.97 9.33
C THR A 80 0.00 -10.31 8.14
N PRO A 81 -0.38 -11.26 7.26
CA PRO A 81 0.40 -11.56 6.07
C PRO A 81 0.40 -10.38 5.11
N VAL A 82 1.55 -10.14 4.46
CA VAL A 82 1.71 -9.12 3.42
C VAL A 82 1.93 -9.81 2.08
N LEU A 83 1.04 -9.56 1.12
CA LEU A 83 1.16 -10.01 -0.26
C LEU A 83 1.72 -8.86 -1.12
N VAL A 84 2.96 -9.00 -1.56
CA VAL A 84 3.60 -8.04 -2.45
C VAL A 84 3.25 -8.37 -3.90
N ILE A 85 2.72 -7.38 -4.62
CA ILE A 85 2.39 -7.46 -6.04
C ILE A 85 3.24 -6.43 -6.78
N ASP A 86 3.93 -6.87 -7.82
CA ASP A 86 4.65 -5.97 -8.73
C ASP A 86 3.65 -5.13 -9.52
N GLY A 87 3.61 -3.84 -9.20
CA GLY A 87 2.75 -2.85 -9.85
C GLY A 87 3.45 -2.09 -10.98
N ASN A 88 4.69 -2.42 -11.36
CA ASN A 88 5.38 -1.72 -12.45
C ASN A 88 4.73 -1.97 -13.81
N GLU A 89 4.19 -3.16 -14.02
CA GLU A 89 3.47 -3.52 -15.24
C GLU A 89 2.04 -2.94 -15.25
N ASP A 90 1.59 -2.44 -16.41
CA ASP A 90 0.20 -1.95 -16.54
C ASP A 90 -0.78 -3.13 -16.71
N CYS A 91 -1.52 -3.40 -15.65
CA CYS A 91 -2.56 -4.43 -15.62
C CYS A 91 -3.71 -4.15 -16.61
N LYS A 92 -3.92 -2.90 -17.05
CA LYS A 92 -4.92 -2.59 -18.08
C LYS A 92 -4.58 -3.21 -19.44
N LEU A 93 -3.29 -3.38 -19.70
CA LEU A 93 -2.78 -3.95 -20.94
C LEU A 93 -2.66 -5.47 -20.87
N ASN A 94 -2.58 -6.04 -19.66
CA ASN A 94 -2.37 -7.48 -19.45
C ASN A 94 -3.47 -8.11 -18.57
N ASN A 95 -4.57 -8.50 -19.21
CA ASN A 95 -5.72 -9.13 -18.56
C ASN A 95 -5.35 -10.46 -17.87
N THR A 96 -4.35 -11.17 -18.38
CA THR A 96 -3.83 -12.41 -17.78
C THR A 96 -3.13 -12.14 -16.45
N LEU A 97 -2.34 -11.06 -16.38
CA LEU A 97 -1.66 -10.63 -15.17
C LEU A 97 -2.66 -10.19 -14.09
N HIS A 98 -3.67 -9.40 -14.48
CA HIS A 98 -4.75 -9.00 -13.59
C HIS A 98 -5.46 -10.21 -12.97
N LYS A 99 -5.87 -11.19 -13.79
CA LYS A 99 -6.49 -12.43 -13.30
C LYS A 99 -5.57 -13.19 -12.34
N LYS A 100 -4.29 -13.32 -12.68
CA LYS A 100 -3.29 -13.97 -11.81
C LYS A 100 -3.20 -13.29 -10.44
N HIS A 101 -3.17 -11.96 -10.39
CA HIS A 101 -3.17 -11.22 -9.13
C HIS A 101 -4.45 -11.43 -8.33
N CYS A 102 -5.62 -11.42 -8.97
CA CYS A 102 -6.89 -11.73 -8.32
C CYS A 102 -6.89 -13.14 -7.72
N SER A 103 -6.49 -14.15 -8.49
CA SER A 103 -6.44 -15.54 -8.00
C SER A 103 -5.45 -15.69 -6.83
N ASN A 104 -4.32 -14.99 -6.86
CA ASN A 104 -3.34 -15.00 -5.76
C ASN A 104 -3.89 -14.36 -4.48
N ILE A 105 -4.66 -13.27 -4.59
CA ILE A 105 -5.30 -12.63 -3.43
C ILE A 105 -6.34 -13.59 -2.83
N LEU A 106 -7.18 -14.18 -3.68
CA LEU A 106 -8.23 -15.11 -3.25
C LEU A 106 -7.65 -16.36 -2.57
N SER A 107 -6.54 -16.90 -3.08
CA SER A 107 -5.87 -18.04 -2.46
C SER A 107 -5.33 -17.73 -1.06
N HIS A 108 -4.82 -16.52 -0.82
CA HIS A 108 -4.35 -16.10 0.51
C HIS A 108 -5.50 -15.92 1.52
N LEU A 109 -6.68 -15.55 1.03
CA LEU A 109 -7.89 -15.44 1.85
C LEU A 109 -8.65 -16.78 2.01
N GLY A 110 -8.20 -17.86 1.35
CA GLY A 110 -8.88 -19.15 1.38
C GLY A 110 -10.24 -19.16 0.66
N LEU A 111 -10.48 -18.21 -0.26
CA LEU A 111 -11.73 -18.08 -1.01
C LEU A 111 -11.58 -18.64 -2.44
N SER A 112 -12.61 -19.28 -2.96
CA SER A 112 -12.69 -19.69 -4.38
C SER A 112 -13.53 -18.71 -5.20
N GLU A 113 -13.22 -18.54 -6.49
CA GLU A 113 -13.92 -17.63 -7.43
C GLU A 113 -15.42 -17.96 -7.65
N THR A 114 -15.98 -18.99 -7.01
CA THR A 114 -17.33 -19.50 -7.25
C THR A 114 -18.47 -18.73 -6.56
N VAL A 115 -18.20 -17.65 -5.82
CA VAL A 115 -19.24 -16.90 -5.07
C VAL A 115 -19.66 -15.58 -5.75
N ALA A 116 -19.14 -15.28 -6.93
CA ALA A 116 -19.55 -14.12 -7.72
C ALA A 116 -20.30 -14.56 -8.99
N ALA A 117 -21.53 -15.05 -8.83
CA ALA A 117 -22.52 -15.21 -9.90
C ALA A 117 -23.88 -14.68 -9.44
#